data_AF-A0A250FQZ2-F1
#
_entry.id   AF-A0A250FQZ2-F1
#
_cell.length_a   1.000
_cell.length_b   1.000
_cell.length_c   1.000
_cell.angle_alpha   90.00
_cell.angle_beta   90.00
_cell.angle_gamma   90.00
#
_symmetry.space_group_name_H-M   'P 1'
#
loop_
_entity.id
_entity.type
_entity.pdbx_description
1 polymer ?
#
loop_
_entity_poly.entity_id
_entity_poly.type
_entity_poly.pdbx_seq_one_letter_code
_entity_poly.pdbx_strand_id
1 'polypeptide(L)'
;MFSKLKDFFCKTYPVFGYEFFIPVALYKRIEAVEGEVSPQSIRLFFSKAPYAFSKDQLQITQEADKLFFVQIAFYEEGKREHFQKEMEDYKEVFPFWTVFPHSFYGAPRWNQGYQEHYRDTFFKYWHSLSPETRQEYMDKYHCPEDWRIWLEEYR
;
A
#
# COMPACT_ATOMS: atom_id res chain seq x y z
N MET A 1 4.48 -23.46 -45.52
CA MET A 1 3.40 -22.45 -45.52
C MET A 1 2.85 -22.43 -44.09
N PHE A 2 2.88 -21.27 -43.42
CA PHE A 2 2.61 -21.03 -41.98
C PHE A 2 3.55 -21.78 -41.01
N SER A 3 4.26 -21.18 -40.06
CA SER A 3 4.13 -19.89 -39.41
C SER A 3 5.48 -19.52 -38.77
N LYS A 4 6.36 -18.84 -39.52
CA LYS A 4 7.45 -18.00 -38.96
C LYS A 4 6.92 -16.65 -38.42
N LEU A 5 5.61 -16.57 -38.17
CA LEU A 5 4.87 -15.35 -37.81
C LEU A 5 4.55 -15.24 -36.31
N LYS A 6 4.79 -16.30 -35.51
CA LYS A 6 4.57 -16.23 -34.05
C LYS A 6 5.70 -15.52 -33.30
N ASP A 7 6.91 -15.52 -33.86
CA ASP A 7 8.08 -14.92 -33.21
C ASP A 7 8.25 -13.41 -33.49
N PHE A 8 7.36 -12.81 -34.30
CA PHE A 8 7.47 -11.41 -34.73
C PHE A 8 6.68 -10.40 -33.87
N PHE A 9 5.85 -10.86 -32.93
CA PHE A 9 4.95 -9.99 -32.15
C PHE A 9 5.10 -10.08 -30.64
N CYS A 10 6.16 -10.69 -30.11
CA CYS A 10 6.59 -10.38 -28.75
C CYS A 10 7.43 -9.11 -28.79
N LYS A 11 6.78 -7.96 -28.98
CA LYS A 11 7.38 -6.72 -28.48
C LYS A 11 7.49 -6.91 -26.98
N THR A 12 8.70 -7.21 -26.51
CA THR A 12 9.08 -7.14 -25.10
C THR A 12 9.07 -5.67 -24.71
N TYR A 13 7.87 -5.12 -24.57
CA TYR A 13 7.71 -3.79 -24.01
C TYR A 13 8.23 -3.83 -22.58
N PRO A 14 9.04 -2.85 -22.15
CA PRO A 14 9.44 -2.76 -20.75
C PRO A 14 8.16 -2.64 -19.90
N VAL A 15 8.08 -3.48 -18.87
CA VAL A 15 7.04 -3.41 -17.86
C VAL A 15 7.62 -2.67 -16.66
N PHE A 16 6.97 -1.59 -16.27
CA PHE A 16 7.38 -0.78 -15.13
C PHE A 16 6.44 -1.08 -13.95
N GLY A 17 6.98 -1.64 -12.88
CA GLY A 17 6.22 -1.95 -11.67
C GLY A 17 6.09 -0.75 -10.73
N TYR A 18 4.97 -0.66 -10.02
CA TYR A 18 4.81 0.18 -8.85
C TYR A 18 4.12 -0.60 -7.74
N GLU A 19 4.71 -0.59 -6.56
CA GLU A 19 4.28 -1.39 -5.41
C GLU A 19 4.06 -0.47 -4.22
N PHE A 20 2.95 -0.67 -3.52
CA PHE A 20 2.60 0.15 -2.36
C PHE A 20 1.55 -0.54 -1.49
N PHE A 21 1.50 -0.13 -0.22
CA PHE A 21 0.37 -0.40 0.64
C PHE A 21 -0.69 0.68 0.46
N ILE A 22 -1.97 0.31 0.42
CA ILE A 22 -3.07 1.29 0.31
C ILE A 22 -3.02 2.28 1.48
N PRO A 23 -2.78 3.58 1.24
CA PRO A 23 -2.74 4.58 2.30
C PRO A 23 -4.14 4.88 2.85
N VAL A 24 -4.21 5.48 4.04
CA VAL A 24 -5.46 5.74 4.77
C VAL A 24 -6.47 6.53 3.94
N ALA A 25 -6.03 7.61 3.29
CA ALA A 25 -6.92 8.45 2.51
C ALA A 25 -7.44 7.72 1.26
N LEU A 26 -6.63 6.87 0.63
CA LEU A 26 -7.07 6.05 -0.49
C LEU A 26 -8.02 4.94 -0.03
N TYR A 27 -7.74 4.30 1.12
CA TYR A 27 -8.62 3.30 1.74
C TYR A 27 -10.03 3.88 1.95
N LYS A 28 -10.13 5.05 2.59
CA LYS A 28 -11.41 5.73 2.85
C LYS A 28 -12.12 6.12 1.56
N ARG A 29 -11.36 6.53 0.53
CA ARG A 29 -11.93 6.85 -0.79
C ARG A 29 -12.52 5.61 -1.47
N ILE A 30 -11.84 4.46 -1.40
CA ILE A 30 -12.35 3.20 -1.92
C ILE A 30 -13.60 2.77 -1.16
N GLU A 31 -13.56 2.81 0.18
CA GLU A 31 -14.69 2.50 1.04
C GLU A 31 -15.91 3.38 0.72
N ALA A 32 -15.71 4.68 0.52
CA ALA A 32 -16.79 5.61 0.19
C ALA A 32 -17.41 5.36 -1.19
N VAL A 33 -16.63 4.87 -2.16
CA VAL A 33 -17.09 4.66 -3.54
C VAL A 33 -17.70 3.26 -3.72
N GLU A 34 -17.11 2.24 -3.13
CA GLU A 34 -17.50 0.83 -3.33
C GLU A 34 -18.27 0.24 -2.14
N GLY A 35 -18.35 0.96 -1.01
CA GLY A 35 -19.07 0.55 0.21
C GLY A 35 -18.25 -0.32 1.16
N GLU A 36 -17.20 -0.98 0.68
CA GLU A 36 -16.27 -1.80 1.46
C GLU A 36 -14.86 -1.76 0.87
N VAL A 37 -13.87 -2.20 1.64
CA VAL A 37 -12.51 -2.41 1.14
C VAL A 37 -12.15 -3.89 1.19
N SER A 38 -12.13 -4.50 0.00
CA SER A 38 -11.78 -5.90 -0.25
C SER A 38 -10.92 -5.99 -1.52
N PRO A 39 -10.20 -7.09 -1.78
CA PRO A 39 -9.42 -7.23 -3.02
C PRO A 39 -10.28 -7.07 -4.28
N GLN A 40 -11.56 -7.44 -4.22
CA GLN A 40 -12.52 -7.23 -5.29
C GLN A 40 -12.89 -5.76 -5.45
N SER A 41 -13.22 -5.05 -4.36
CA SER A 41 -13.61 -3.63 -4.44
C SER A 41 -12.44 -2.73 -4.83
N ILE A 42 -11.22 -3.01 -4.34
CA ILE A 42 -9.99 -2.32 -4.76
C ILE A 42 -9.77 -2.51 -6.27
N ARG A 43 -9.90 -3.74 -6.77
CA ARG A 43 -9.76 -4.01 -8.21
C ARG A 43 -10.83 -3.26 -9.01
N LEU A 44 -12.07 -3.24 -8.53
CA LEU A 44 -13.17 -2.52 -9.17
C LEU A 44 -12.90 -1.01 -9.21
N PHE A 45 -12.45 -0.43 -8.10
CA PHE A 45 -12.08 0.98 -8.01
C PHE A 45 -11.02 1.37 -9.05
N PHE A 46 -9.92 0.61 -9.13
CA PHE A 46 -8.84 0.86 -10.08
C PHE A 46 -9.18 0.52 -11.53
N SER A 47 -10.22 -0.28 -11.79
CA SER A 47 -10.72 -0.56 -13.15
C SER A 47 -11.54 0.58 -13.75
N LYS A 48 -12.00 1.53 -12.93
CA LYS A 48 -12.79 2.69 -13.36
C LYS A 48 -11.88 3.87 -13.72
N ALA A 49 -12.43 4.85 -14.46
CA ALA A 49 -11.73 6.11 -14.71
C ALA A 49 -11.44 6.86 -13.39
N PRO A 50 -10.30 7.57 -13.26
CA PRO A 50 -9.33 7.87 -14.31
C PRO A 50 -8.25 6.79 -14.53
N TYR A 51 -8.17 5.76 -13.67
CA TYR A 51 -7.08 4.78 -13.69
C TYR A 51 -7.23 3.76 -14.83
N ALA A 52 -8.42 3.17 -14.96
CA ALA A 52 -8.78 2.21 -16.01
C ALA A 52 -7.79 1.03 -16.16
N PHE A 53 -7.24 0.55 -15.03
CA PHE A 53 -6.31 -0.58 -15.05
C PHE A 53 -7.02 -1.90 -15.36
N SER A 54 -6.39 -2.74 -16.18
CA SER A 54 -6.90 -4.08 -16.47
C SER A 54 -6.65 -5.03 -15.29
N LYS A 55 -7.36 -6.15 -15.27
CA LYS A 55 -7.18 -7.20 -14.25
C LYS A 55 -5.74 -7.72 -14.22
N ASP A 56 -5.10 -7.86 -15.37
CA ASP A 56 -3.75 -8.42 -15.51
C ASP A 56 -2.66 -7.42 -15.08
N GLN A 57 -3.02 -6.13 -14.97
CA GLN A 57 -2.12 -5.10 -14.45
C GLN A 57 -2.11 -5.02 -12.93
N LEU A 58 -3.07 -5.64 -12.23
CA LEU A 58 -3.27 -5.47 -10.80
C LEU A 58 -3.14 -6.78 -10.02
N GLN A 59 -2.11 -6.86 -9.19
CA GLN A 59 -2.00 -7.86 -8.14
C GLN A 59 -2.30 -7.21 -6.79
N ILE A 60 -3.21 -7.82 -6.02
CA ILE A 60 -3.66 -7.29 -4.74
C ILE A 60 -3.60 -8.44 -3.73
N THR A 61 -2.86 -8.22 -2.64
CA THR A 61 -2.72 -9.15 -1.53
C THR A 61 -3.24 -8.47 -0.27
N GLN A 62 -4.18 -9.10 0.42
CA GLN A 62 -4.57 -8.67 1.76
C GLN A 62 -3.60 -9.30 2.77
N GLU A 63 -2.83 -8.48 3.46
CA GLU A 63 -1.79 -8.93 4.39
C GLU A 63 -2.27 -8.92 5.85
N ALA A 64 -3.20 -8.02 6.18
CA ALA A 64 -3.82 -7.93 7.50
C ALA A 64 -5.20 -7.25 7.42
N ASP A 65 -5.82 -6.99 8.58
CA ASP A 65 -6.99 -6.11 8.61
C ASP A 65 -6.58 -4.70 8.13
N LYS A 66 -7.38 -4.13 7.23
CA LYS A 66 -7.14 -2.82 6.58
C LYS A 66 -5.81 -2.68 5.80
N LEU A 67 -4.99 -3.73 5.73
CA LEU A 67 -3.68 -3.71 5.09
C LEU A 67 -3.70 -4.47 3.77
N PHE A 68 -3.64 -3.73 2.67
CA PHE A 68 -3.64 -4.25 1.31
C PHE A 68 -2.37 -3.82 0.59
N PHE A 69 -1.60 -4.81 0.13
CA PHE A 69 -0.45 -4.61 -0.74
C PHE A 69 -0.89 -4.70 -2.19
N VAL A 70 -0.55 -3.68 -2.98
CA VAL A 70 -0.95 -3.54 -4.38
C VAL A 70 0.29 -3.41 -5.25
N GLN A 71 0.36 -4.23 -6.29
CA GLN A 71 1.38 -4.17 -7.32
C GLN A 71 0.68 -3.86 -8.65
N ILE A 72 1.16 -2.83 -9.33
CA ILE A 72 0.62 -2.35 -10.59
C ILE A 72 1.67 -2.43 -11.68
N ALA A 73 1.32 -3.06 -12.80
CA ALA A 73 2.16 -3.10 -14.00
C ALA A 73 1.76 -1.99 -14.98
N PHE A 74 2.74 -1.14 -15.33
CA PHE A 74 2.62 -0.10 -16.34
C PHE A 74 3.39 -0.48 -17.60
N TYR A 75 2.79 -0.22 -18.77
CA TYR A 75 3.45 -0.41 -20.07
C TYR A 75 4.05 0.88 -20.63
N GLU A 76 3.87 2.00 -19.91
CA GLU A 76 4.40 3.32 -20.23
C GLU A 76 4.97 3.96 -18.95
N GLU A 77 6.25 4.34 -18.97
CA GLU A 77 6.94 4.89 -17.80
C GLU A 77 6.30 6.19 -17.32
N GLY A 78 5.91 7.08 -18.24
CA GLY A 78 5.25 8.35 -17.88
C GLY A 78 3.92 8.15 -17.14
N LYS A 79 3.17 7.07 -17.42
CA LYS A 79 1.97 6.72 -16.67
C LYS A 79 2.29 6.24 -15.26
N ARG A 80 3.36 5.43 -15.10
CA ARG A 80 3.85 5.02 -13.78
C ARG A 80 4.28 6.24 -12.96
N GLU A 81 5.05 7.16 -13.54
CA GLU A 81 5.52 8.36 -12.86
C GLU A 81 4.39 9.28 -12.45
N HIS A 82 3.39 9.46 -13.32
CA HIS A 82 2.20 10.24 -13.01
C HIS A 82 1.42 9.61 -11.85
N PHE A 83 1.20 8.29 -11.90
CA PHE A 83 0.54 7.55 -10.83
C PHE A 83 1.32 7.64 -9.52
N GLN A 84 2.65 7.46 -9.56
CA GLN A 84 3.51 7.58 -8.39
C GLN A 84 3.39 8.97 -7.74
N LYS A 85 3.40 10.05 -8.55
CA LYS A 85 3.19 11.41 -8.04
C LYS A 85 1.82 11.60 -7.40
N GLU A 86 0.77 11.04 -8.01
CA GLU A 86 -0.57 11.06 -7.41
C GLU A 86 -0.57 10.32 -6.06
N MET A 87 0.12 9.17 -5.97
CA MET A 87 0.24 8.41 -4.73
C MET A 87 1.04 9.14 -3.64
N GLU A 88 1.93 10.06 -4.00
CA GLU A 88 2.62 10.92 -3.03
C GLU A 88 1.68 11.90 -2.30
N ASP A 89 0.49 12.19 -2.83
CA ASP A 89 -0.52 12.96 -2.11
C ASP A 89 -1.15 12.14 -0.96
N TYR A 90 -1.05 10.81 -1.03
CA TYR A 90 -1.57 9.88 -0.04
C TYR A 90 -0.45 9.31 0.85
N LYS A 91 0.16 10.15 1.69
CA LYS A 91 1.32 9.74 2.51
C LYS A 91 0.95 8.97 3.77
N GLU A 92 -0.21 9.24 4.34
CA GLU A 92 -0.61 8.68 5.63
C GLU A 92 -0.92 7.19 5.51
N VAL A 93 -0.14 6.37 6.21
CA VAL A 93 -0.34 4.92 6.31
C VAL A 93 -1.02 4.56 7.63
N PHE A 94 -1.66 3.39 7.71
CA PHE A 94 -2.29 2.95 8.96
C PHE A 94 -1.26 2.62 10.02
N PRO A 95 -1.53 2.89 11.30
CA PRO A 95 -0.58 2.53 12.34
C PRO A 95 -0.44 1.02 12.48
N PHE A 96 0.75 0.58 12.90
CA PHE A 96 1.05 -0.83 13.07
C PHE A 96 0.07 -1.51 14.04
N TRP A 97 -0.28 -0.86 15.16
CA TRP A 97 -1.24 -1.36 16.15
C TRP A 97 -2.68 -1.39 15.64
N THR A 98 -2.99 -0.66 14.56
CA THR A 98 -4.31 -0.72 13.92
C THR A 98 -4.42 -1.93 13.00
N VAL A 99 -3.38 -2.20 12.19
CA VAL A 99 -3.40 -3.31 11.23
C VAL A 99 -3.03 -4.65 11.86
N PHE A 100 -2.27 -4.63 12.97
CA PHE A 100 -1.87 -5.81 13.73
C PHE A 100 -2.24 -5.66 15.22
N PRO A 101 -3.54 -5.63 15.59
CA PRO A 101 -3.98 -5.33 16.95
C PRO A 101 -3.57 -6.38 17.99
N HIS A 102 -3.24 -7.60 17.56
CA HIS A 102 -2.76 -8.68 18.42
C HIS A 102 -1.23 -8.77 18.47
N SER A 103 -0.53 -7.92 17.72
CA SER A 103 0.92 -7.83 17.75
C SER A 103 1.30 -6.66 18.67
N PHE A 104 2.17 -6.94 19.64
CA PHE A 104 2.77 -5.92 20.49
C PHE A 104 4.29 -6.08 20.44
N TYR A 105 4.98 -4.99 20.72
CA TYR A 105 6.42 -4.99 20.76
C TYR A 105 6.94 -5.99 21.81
N GLY A 106 7.88 -6.86 21.40
CA GLY A 106 8.41 -7.93 22.26
C GLY A 106 7.64 -9.24 22.21
N ALA A 107 6.51 -9.31 21.50
CA ALA A 107 5.84 -10.59 21.24
C ALA A 107 6.73 -11.50 20.37
N PRO A 108 6.80 -12.81 20.62
CA PRO A 108 7.53 -13.72 19.75
C PRO A 108 7.07 -13.57 18.29
N ARG A 109 8.01 -13.32 17.37
CA ARG A 109 7.78 -13.17 15.92
C ARG A 109 6.99 -11.93 15.48
N TRP A 110 6.87 -10.89 16.31
CA TRP A 110 6.15 -9.63 15.99
C TRP A 110 6.66 -8.89 14.74
N ASN A 111 7.82 -9.29 14.23
CA ASN A 111 8.50 -8.69 13.10
C ASN A 111 8.90 -9.77 12.08
N GLN A 112 7.95 -10.65 11.72
CA GLN A 112 8.16 -11.71 10.72
C GLN A 112 7.02 -11.73 9.68
N GLY A 113 7.33 -12.08 8.44
CA GLY A 113 6.35 -12.18 7.36
C GLY A 113 5.76 -10.82 6.98
N TYR A 114 4.43 -10.72 6.87
CA TYR A 114 3.74 -9.49 6.49
C TYR A 114 4.03 -8.30 7.43
N GLN A 115 4.27 -8.58 8.71
CA GLN A 115 4.65 -7.57 9.70
C GLN A 115 5.97 -6.90 9.34
N GLU A 116 6.96 -7.70 8.92
CA GLU A 116 8.25 -7.19 8.47
C GLU A 116 8.11 -6.41 7.15
N HIS A 117 7.30 -6.91 6.22
CA HIS A 117 7.03 -6.24 4.94
C HIS A 117 6.44 -4.84 5.15
N TYR A 118 5.50 -4.69 6.09
CA TYR A 118 4.88 -3.40 6.37
C TYR A 118 5.73 -2.46 7.24
N ARG A 119 6.56 -3.01 8.14
CA ARG A 119 7.37 -2.27 9.11
C ARG A 119 8.16 -1.13 8.44
N ASP A 120 8.85 -1.42 7.35
CA ASP A 120 9.72 -0.44 6.68
C ASP A 120 8.91 0.71 6.06
N THR A 121 7.73 0.41 5.50
CA THR A 121 6.78 1.43 5.01
C THR A 121 6.28 2.31 6.15
N PHE A 122 5.87 1.70 7.26
CA PHE A 122 5.41 2.43 8.45
C PHE A 122 6.49 3.35 9.02
N PHE A 123 7.72 2.85 9.19
CA PHE A 123 8.81 3.65 9.74
C PHE A 123 9.24 4.77 8.82
N LYS A 124 9.28 4.53 7.50
CA LYS A 124 9.56 5.60 6.53
C LYS A 124 8.56 6.75 6.68
N TYR A 125 7.27 6.43 6.87
CA TYR A 125 6.26 7.44 7.15
C TYR A 125 6.47 8.10 8.52
N TRP A 126 6.61 7.31 9.60
CA TRP A 126 6.80 7.80 10.96
C TRP A 126 7.98 8.78 11.10
N HIS A 127 9.13 8.44 10.52
CA HIS A 127 10.32 9.28 10.56
C HIS A 127 10.17 10.56 9.73
N SER A 128 9.28 10.59 8.74
CA SER A 128 8.97 11.79 7.96
C SER A 128 8.12 12.83 8.72
N LEU A 129 7.47 12.42 9.81
CA LEU A 129 6.61 13.28 10.62
C LEU A 129 7.42 14.12 11.61
N SER A 130 6.98 15.37 11.84
CA SER A 130 7.49 16.20 12.93
C SER A 130 7.01 15.66 14.29
N PRO A 131 7.65 16.04 15.41
CA PRO A 131 7.22 15.62 16.74
C PRO A 131 5.74 15.93 17.04
N GLU A 132 5.24 17.06 16.56
CA GLU A 132 3.85 17.50 16.73
C GLU A 132 2.90 16.60 15.93
N THR A 133 3.20 16.36 14.65
CA THR A 133 2.38 15.48 13.79
C THR A 133 2.42 14.03 14.28
N ARG A 134 3.54 13.57 14.86
CA ARG A 134 3.63 12.24 15.49
C ARG A 134 2.65 12.12 16.66
N GLN A 135 2.53 13.16 17.49
CA GLN A 135 1.58 13.17 18.61
C GLN A 135 0.13 13.16 18.11
N GLU A 136 -0.21 14.03 17.17
CA GLU A 136 -1.54 14.07 16.55
C GLU A 136 -1.91 12.73 15.91
N TYR A 137 -0.96 12.08 15.25
CA TYR A 137 -1.14 10.75 14.66
C TYR A 137 -1.41 9.69 15.73
N MET A 138 -0.63 9.67 16.82
CA MET A 138 -0.86 8.74 17.94
C MET A 138 -2.22 8.96 18.59
N ASP A 139 -2.65 10.21 18.76
CA ASP A 139 -3.94 10.56 19.37
C ASP A 139 -5.11 10.15 18.46
N LYS A 140 -5.00 10.46 17.15
CA LYS A 140 -5.98 10.10 16.12
C LYS A 140 -6.27 8.60 16.07
N TYR A 141 -5.24 7.77 16.29
CA TYR A 141 -5.35 6.31 16.22
C TYR A 141 -5.34 5.62 17.59
N HIS A 142 -5.53 6.37 18.68
CA HIS A 142 -5.58 5.83 20.04
C HIS A 142 -4.39 4.89 20.33
N CYS A 143 -3.17 5.37 20.11
CA CYS A 143 -1.93 4.59 20.28
C CYS A 143 -1.87 3.93 21.67
N PRO A 144 -1.76 2.58 21.74
CA PRO A 144 -1.56 1.87 22.99
C PRO A 144 -0.26 2.28 23.67
N GLU A 145 -0.22 2.21 25.01
CA GLU A 145 0.95 2.64 25.79
C GLU A 145 2.23 1.90 25.37
N ASP A 146 2.15 0.59 25.16
CA ASP A 146 3.30 -0.23 24.74
C ASP A 146 3.89 0.24 23.41
N TRP A 147 3.03 0.65 22.46
CA TRP A 147 3.46 1.20 21.18
C TRP A 147 4.03 2.60 21.32
N ARG A 148 3.47 3.42 22.22
CA ARG A 148 4.01 4.77 22.50
C ARG A 148 5.43 4.69 23.07
N ILE A 149 5.64 3.88 24.10
CA ILE A 149 6.96 3.67 24.72
C ILE A 149 7.96 3.22 23.66
N TRP A 150 7.58 2.25 22.83
CA TRP A 150 8.45 1.74 21.78
C TRP A 150 8.82 2.79 20.73
N LEU A 151 7.87 3.63 20.29
CA LEU A 151 8.15 4.68 19.31
C LEU A 151 9.06 5.80 19.87
N GLU A 152 9.10 5.97 21.19
CA GLU A 152 10.03 6.88 21.85
C GLU A 152 11.47 6.35 21.85
N GLU A 153 11.69 5.04 21.83
CA GLU A 153 13.03 4.44 21.70
C GLU A 153 13.66 4.69 20.31
N TYR A 154 12.83 4.95 19.30
CA TYR A 154 13.21 5.19 17.90
C TYR A 154 13.15 6.67 17.49
N ARG A 155 13.18 7.59 18.46
CA ARG A 155 13.04 9.03 18.23
C ARG A 155 14.27 9.68 17.59
#